data_AF-A0A259TUP5-F1
#
_entry.id   AF-A0A259TUP5-F1
#
_cell.length_a   1.000
_cell.length_b   1.000
_cell.length_c   1.000
_cell.angle_alpha   90.00
_cell.angle_beta   90.00
_cell.angle_gamma   90.00
#
_symmetry.space_group_name_H-M   'P 1'
#
loop_
_entity.id
_entity.type
_entity.pdbx_description
1 polymer ?
#
loop_
_entity_poly.entity_id
_entity_poly.type
_entity_poly.pdbx_seq_one_letter_code
_entity_poly.pdbx_strand_id
1 'polypeptide(L)'
;MSALRAFRPESAGEKGPLIDEPALARLESLVADRVISESADQAPHLATGVNAGSRYRTWARHRSKEEVAAYIRQRLTAAPGESVPLLRAQVPMTQEMNETEPYPAKYDRDAYESASAYLDPADLAAALGEVYGDEVLNAGWVNMDYVRLGLDGQEIVSEDEGLARQFMVMHRAVTGSGVTRGSSG
;
A
#
# COMPACT_ATOMS: atom_id res chain seq x y z
N MET A 1 43.35 -15.34 -51.77
CA MET A 1 43.51 -14.15 -50.91
C MET A 1 42.16 -13.47 -50.80
N SER A 2 41.38 -13.85 -49.78
CA SER A 2 40.02 -13.34 -49.55
C SER A 2 40.08 -11.98 -48.88
N ALA A 3 39.53 -10.96 -49.53
CA ALA A 3 39.30 -9.66 -48.92
C ALA A 3 38.16 -9.80 -47.90
N LEU A 4 38.53 -9.74 -46.61
CA LEU A 4 37.60 -9.52 -45.50
C LEU A 4 36.92 -8.16 -45.70
N ARG A 5 35.67 -8.15 -46.20
CA ARG A 5 34.76 -7.02 -45.99
C ARG A 5 34.34 -7.06 -44.51
N ALA A 6 34.79 -6.06 -43.76
CA ALA A 6 34.29 -5.79 -42.42
C ALA A 6 32.77 -5.62 -42.49
N PHE A 7 32.05 -6.51 -41.83
CA PHE A 7 30.63 -6.35 -41.53
C PHE A 7 30.52 -5.17 -40.56
N ARG A 8 30.09 -4.02 -41.04
CA ARG A 8 29.71 -2.88 -40.20
C ARG A 8 28.26 -3.10 -39.80
N PRO A 9 27.92 -3.39 -38.54
CA PRO A 9 26.53 -3.33 -38.11
C PRO A 9 26.14 -1.84 -38.06
N GLU A 10 25.47 -1.35 -39.09
CA GLU A 10 24.60 -0.19 -38.94
C GLU A 10 23.32 -0.66 -38.24
N SER A 11 23.35 -0.72 -36.91
CA SER A 11 22.14 -0.84 -36.10
C SER A 11 22.37 -0.17 -34.74
N ALA A 12 22.58 1.13 -34.77
CA ALA A 12 22.52 1.97 -33.58
C ALA A 12 21.21 2.76 -33.60
N GLY A 13 20.20 2.20 -32.94
CA GLY A 13 19.12 2.97 -32.32
C GLY A 13 17.98 3.39 -33.23
N GLU A 14 17.16 2.45 -33.70
CA GLU A 14 15.73 2.74 -33.72
C GLU A 14 15.30 2.96 -32.26
N LYS A 15 15.34 4.23 -31.83
CA LYS A 15 14.53 4.67 -30.70
C LYS A 15 13.10 4.38 -31.13
N GLY A 16 12.47 3.35 -30.55
CA GLY A 16 11.03 3.16 -30.67
C GLY A 16 10.32 4.50 -30.44
N PRO A 17 9.14 4.73 -31.03
CA PRO A 17 8.52 6.04 -31.06
C PRO A 17 8.51 6.64 -29.64
N LEU A 18 9.26 7.74 -29.47
CA LEU A 18 9.23 8.53 -28.25
C LEU A 18 7.79 9.01 -28.11
N ILE A 19 7.06 8.38 -27.20
CA ILE A 19 5.71 8.82 -26.83
C ILE A 19 5.88 10.26 -26.34
N ASP A 20 5.23 11.21 -27.01
CA ASP A 20 5.25 12.59 -26.56
C ASP A 20 4.49 12.74 -25.23
N GLU A 21 4.82 13.77 -24.45
CA GLU A 21 4.18 14.00 -23.15
C GLU A 21 2.64 14.05 -23.23
N PRO A 22 2.01 14.65 -24.27
CA PRO A 22 0.56 14.58 -24.45
C PRO A 22 0.02 13.15 -24.67
N ALA A 23 0.70 12.30 -25.43
CA ALA A 23 0.31 10.91 -25.60
C ALA A 23 0.49 10.11 -24.31
N LEU A 24 1.54 10.37 -23.54
CA LEU A 24 1.73 9.75 -22.23
C LEU A 24 0.58 10.13 -21.28
N ALA A 25 0.25 11.42 -21.18
CA ALA A 25 -0.86 11.89 -20.33
C ALA A 25 -2.21 11.27 -20.72
N ARG A 26 -2.47 11.09 -22.02
CA ARG A 26 -3.66 10.37 -22.52
C ARG A 26 -3.67 8.90 -22.10
N LEU A 27 -2.54 8.21 -22.22
CA LEU A 27 -2.41 6.82 -21.79
C LEU A 27 -2.63 6.68 -20.29
N GLU A 28 -2.03 7.55 -19.47
CA GLU A 28 -2.21 7.54 -18.02
C GLU A 28 -3.68 7.80 -17.63
N SER A 29 -4.37 8.72 -18.32
CA SER A 29 -5.81 8.94 -18.11
C SER A 29 -6.65 7.71 -18.48
N LEU A 30 -6.32 7.00 -19.57
CA LEU A 30 -7.03 5.78 -19.95
C LEU A 30 -6.80 4.64 -18.93
N VAL A 31 -5.60 4.58 -18.35
CA VAL A 31 -5.32 3.65 -17.25
C VAL A 31 -6.18 4.00 -16.03
N ALA A 32 -6.35 5.28 -15.70
CA ALA A 32 -7.23 5.71 -14.61
C ALA A 32 -8.70 5.32 -14.88
N ASP A 33 -9.22 5.55 -16.09
CA ASP A 33 -10.57 5.10 -16.48
C ASP A 33 -10.76 3.59 -16.32
N ARG A 34 -9.75 2.83 -16.73
CA ARG A 34 -9.76 1.38 -16.59
C ARG A 34 -9.77 0.94 -15.13
N VAL A 35 -8.95 1.56 -14.28
CA VAL A 35 -8.96 1.27 -12.83
C VAL A 35 -10.34 1.52 -12.25
N ILE A 36 -10.99 2.63 -12.59
CA ILE A 36 -12.33 2.98 -12.10
C ILE A 36 -13.37 1.95 -12.55
N SER A 37 -13.36 1.61 -13.84
CA SER A 37 -14.28 0.63 -14.40
C SER A 37 -14.10 -0.75 -13.75
N GLU A 38 -12.86 -1.22 -13.58
CA GLU A 38 -12.57 -2.51 -12.92
C GLU A 38 -12.94 -2.48 -11.42
N SER A 39 -12.85 -1.31 -10.77
CA SER A 39 -13.17 -1.13 -9.35
C SER A 39 -14.66 -1.25 -9.03
N ALA A 40 -15.54 -1.20 -10.04
CA ALA A 40 -16.97 -1.48 -9.88
C ALA A 40 -17.23 -2.97 -9.58
N ASP A 41 -16.44 -3.86 -10.19
CA ASP A 41 -16.56 -5.30 -10.01
C ASP A 41 -15.74 -5.81 -8.82
N GLN A 42 -14.48 -5.34 -8.70
CA GLN A 42 -13.57 -5.78 -7.65
C GLN A 42 -12.62 -4.66 -7.20
N ALA A 43 -12.54 -4.44 -5.89
CA ALA A 43 -11.67 -3.41 -5.34
C ALA A 43 -10.18 -3.66 -5.67
N PRO A 44 -9.39 -2.63 -6.03
CA PRO A 44 -7.99 -2.78 -6.40
C PRO A 44 -7.14 -3.57 -5.41
N HIS A 45 -7.34 -3.37 -4.10
CA HIS A 45 -6.59 -4.06 -3.03
C HIS A 45 -6.95 -5.55 -2.89
N LEU A 46 -8.11 -5.97 -3.39
CA LEU A 46 -8.49 -7.38 -3.51
C LEU A 46 -8.04 -7.99 -4.84
N ALA A 47 -8.08 -7.22 -5.93
CA ALA A 47 -7.78 -7.71 -7.27
C ALA A 47 -6.27 -7.83 -7.53
N THR A 48 -5.47 -6.88 -7.01
CA THR A 48 -4.05 -6.75 -7.37
C THR A 48 -3.09 -6.75 -6.19
N GLY A 49 -3.60 -6.89 -4.97
CA GLY A 49 -2.82 -6.95 -3.73
C GLY A 49 -1.83 -5.79 -3.64
N VAL A 50 -0.53 -6.13 -3.59
CA VAL A 50 0.60 -5.19 -3.44
C VAL A 50 0.66 -4.06 -4.49
N ASN A 51 0.02 -4.22 -5.65
CA ASN A 51 0.00 -3.19 -6.70
C ASN A 51 -1.16 -2.20 -6.56
N ALA A 52 -2.06 -2.39 -5.59
CA ALA A 52 -3.26 -1.56 -5.48
C ALA A 52 -2.95 -0.11 -5.12
N GLY A 53 -1.90 0.14 -4.33
CA GLY A 53 -1.48 1.51 -4.01
C GLY A 53 -1.15 2.32 -5.25
N SER A 54 -0.50 1.71 -6.24
CA SER A 54 -0.24 2.36 -7.53
C SER A 54 -1.53 2.64 -8.32
N ARG A 55 -2.51 1.72 -8.29
CA ARG A 55 -3.81 1.93 -8.95
C ARG A 55 -4.58 3.09 -8.33
N TYR A 56 -4.65 3.17 -6.99
CA TYR A 56 -5.30 4.29 -6.31
C TYR A 56 -4.60 5.61 -6.55
N ARG A 57 -3.25 5.64 -6.56
CA ARG A 57 -2.50 6.85 -6.91
C ARG A 57 -2.76 7.30 -8.35
N THR A 58 -2.83 6.37 -9.31
CA THR A 58 -3.18 6.68 -10.70
C THR A 58 -4.59 7.24 -10.79
N TRP A 59 -5.57 6.62 -10.13
CA TRP A 59 -6.94 7.16 -10.06
C TRP A 59 -6.95 8.57 -9.47
N ALA A 60 -6.36 8.75 -8.28
CA ALA A 60 -6.33 10.04 -7.58
C ALA A 60 -5.66 11.16 -8.39
N ARG A 61 -4.59 10.83 -9.14
CA ARG A 61 -3.85 11.78 -9.97
C ARG A 61 -4.66 12.28 -11.17
N HIS A 62 -5.50 11.43 -11.77
CA HIS A 62 -6.20 11.76 -13.02
C HIS A 62 -7.68 12.09 -12.85
N ARG A 63 -8.28 11.78 -11.69
CA ARG A 63 -9.63 12.22 -11.34
C ARG A 63 -9.57 13.15 -10.13
N SER A 64 -9.64 12.60 -8.92
CA SER A 64 -9.46 13.37 -7.69
C SER A 64 -9.11 12.45 -6.53
N LYS A 65 -8.45 13.01 -5.51
CA LYS A 65 -8.18 12.29 -4.26
C LYS A 65 -9.46 12.03 -3.49
N GLU A 66 -10.38 12.99 -3.53
CA GLU A 66 -11.67 12.97 -2.84
C GLU A 66 -12.56 11.83 -3.34
N GLU A 67 -12.55 11.56 -4.65
CA GLU A 67 -13.28 10.44 -5.24
C GLU A 67 -12.72 9.09 -4.79
N VAL A 68 -11.39 8.94 -4.74
CA VAL A 68 -10.74 7.73 -4.22
C VAL A 68 -11.05 7.53 -2.75
N ALA A 69 -10.94 8.59 -1.93
CA ALA A 69 -11.26 8.53 -0.52
C ALA A 69 -12.74 8.16 -0.28
N ALA A 70 -13.66 8.75 -1.04
CA ALA A 70 -15.09 8.41 -0.97
C ALA A 70 -15.36 6.95 -1.36
N TYR A 71 -14.73 6.46 -2.42
CA TYR A 71 -14.82 5.06 -2.83
C TYR A 71 -14.32 4.12 -1.73
N ILE A 72 -13.12 4.37 -1.18
CA ILE A 72 -12.54 3.55 -0.11
C ILE A 72 -13.42 3.59 1.14
N ARG A 73 -13.91 4.77 1.56
CA ARG A 73 -14.84 4.90 2.68
C ARG A 73 -16.09 4.07 2.48
N GLN A 74 -16.70 4.14 1.30
CA GLN A 74 -17.88 3.34 0.97
C GLN A 74 -17.59 1.84 1.08
N ARG A 75 -16.44 1.39 0.56
CA ARG A 75 -16.00 -0.01 0.66
C ARG A 75 -15.82 -0.44 2.11
N LEU A 76 -15.06 0.31 2.89
CA LEU A 76 -14.78 0.00 4.29
C LEU A 76 -16.04 0.03 5.17
N THR A 77 -17.00 0.90 4.85
CA THR A 77 -18.30 0.94 5.53
C THR A 77 -19.13 -0.31 5.22
N ALA A 78 -19.12 -0.76 3.95
CA ALA A 78 -19.87 -1.95 3.53
C ALA A 78 -19.19 -3.26 3.95
N ALA A 79 -17.87 -3.29 4.01
CA ALA A 79 -17.05 -4.45 4.31
C ALA A 79 -15.80 -4.03 5.12
N PRO A 80 -15.92 -3.84 6.45
CA PRO A 80 -14.79 -3.44 7.30
C PRO A 80 -13.59 -4.39 7.21
N GLY A 81 -13.81 -5.68 6.93
CA GLY A 81 -12.76 -6.68 6.71
C GLY A 81 -11.81 -6.39 5.53
N GLU A 82 -12.16 -5.45 4.65
CA GLU A 82 -11.27 -4.99 3.57
C GLU A 82 -10.13 -4.08 4.06
N SER A 83 -10.21 -3.58 5.29
CA SER A 83 -9.19 -2.73 5.91
C SER A 83 -7.80 -3.37 5.92
N VAL A 84 -7.72 -4.67 6.21
CA VAL A 84 -6.45 -5.41 6.30
C VAL A 84 -5.83 -5.67 4.92
N PRO A 85 -6.55 -6.20 3.91
CA PRO A 85 -6.07 -6.24 2.54
C PRO A 85 -5.64 -4.87 2.01
N LEU A 86 -6.37 -3.80 2.37
CA LEU A 86 -6.02 -2.44 2.00
C LEU A 86 -4.70 -1.99 2.64
N LEU A 87 -4.49 -2.26 3.94
CA LEU A 87 -3.22 -2.02 4.64
C LEU A 87 -2.07 -2.80 4.01
N ARG A 88 -2.23 -4.10 3.79
CA ARG A 88 -1.22 -4.96 3.14
C ARG A 88 -0.79 -4.40 1.79
N ALA A 89 -1.73 -3.86 1.02
CA ALA A 89 -1.43 -3.26 -0.28
C ALA A 89 -0.61 -1.96 -0.21
N GLN A 90 -0.44 -1.35 0.97
CA GLN A 90 0.40 -0.18 1.18
C GLN A 90 1.82 -0.52 1.63
N VAL A 91 2.01 -1.75 2.09
CA VAL A 91 3.28 -2.21 2.63
C VAL A 91 4.16 -2.70 1.48
N PRO A 92 5.39 -2.18 1.32
CA PRO A 92 6.32 -2.71 0.33
C PRO A 92 6.70 -4.15 0.67
N MET A 93 6.95 -4.96 -0.35
CA MET A 93 7.51 -6.30 -0.14
C MET A 93 9.02 -6.20 0.04
N THR A 94 9.53 -6.85 1.08
CA THR A 94 10.97 -6.97 1.39
C THR A 94 11.40 -8.42 1.18
N GLN A 95 12.64 -8.61 0.76
CA GLN A 95 13.28 -9.93 0.71
C GLN A 95 14.68 -9.81 1.32
N GLU A 96 14.90 -10.49 2.45
CA GLU A 96 16.24 -10.59 3.04
C GLU A 96 17.09 -11.62 2.29
N MET A 97 18.42 -11.45 2.31
CA MET A 97 19.37 -12.32 1.58
C MET A 97 19.23 -13.81 1.90
N ASN A 98 18.67 -14.14 3.07
CA ASN A 98 18.59 -15.50 3.58
C ASN A 98 17.17 -16.10 3.43
N GLU A 99 16.27 -15.39 2.76
CA GLU A 99 14.86 -15.79 2.64
C GLU A 99 14.46 -16.11 1.20
N THR A 100 13.73 -17.21 1.05
CA THR A 100 13.33 -17.75 -0.25
C THR A 100 12.16 -17.02 -0.88
N GLU A 101 11.35 -16.32 -0.08
CA GLU A 101 10.15 -15.61 -0.56
C GLU A 101 10.09 -14.18 0.00
N PRO A 102 9.68 -13.19 -0.82
CA PRO A 102 9.40 -11.84 -0.33
C PRO A 102 8.27 -11.84 0.69
N TYR A 103 8.40 -11.03 1.76
CA TYR A 103 7.38 -10.84 2.79
C TYR A 103 7.03 -9.35 2.93
N PRO A 104 5.85 -9.00 3.48
CA PRO A 104 5.50 -7.61 3.73
C PRO A 104 6.51 -6.96 4.70
N ALA A 105 7.02 -5.79 4.36
CA ALA A 105 7.80 -4.98 5.28
C ALA A 105 7.00 -4.60 6.54
N LYS A 106 7.65 -3.95 7.50
CA LYS A 106 6.94 -3.34 8.63
C LYS A 106 6.07 -2.19 8.11
N TYR A 107 4.89 -2.00 8.70
CA TYR A 107 4.07 -0.82 8.41
C TYR A 107 4.73 0.39 9.07
N ASP A 108 5.51 1.11 8.30
CA ASP A 108 6.31 2.24 8.76
C ASP A 108 5.66 3.59 8.39
N ARG A 109 6.40 4.67 8.64
CA ARG A 109 5.95 6.02 8.36
C ARG A 109 5.72 6.25 6.86
N ASP A 110 6.56 5.70 6.00
CA ASP A 110 6.45 5.89 4.56
C ASP A 110 5.21 5.16 4.01
N ALA A 111 4.93 3.96 4.52
CA ALA A 111 3.68 3.25 4.24
C ALA A 111 2.46 4.06 4.71
N TYR A 112 2.50 4.64 5.92
CA TYR A 112 1.43 5.51 6.44
C TYR A 112 1.21 6.75 5.57
N GLU A 113 2.28 7.46 5.18
CA GLU A 113 2.20 8.66 4.35
C GLU A 113 1.73 8.33 2.92
N SER A 114 2.20 7.22 2.36
CA SER A 114 1.76 6.70 1.05
C SER A 114 0.26 6.37 1.04
N ALA A 115 -0.22 5.70 2.09
CA ALA A 115 -1.64 5.40 2.27
C ALA A 115 -2.45 6.70 2.34
N SER A 116 -2.07 7.60 3.25
CA SER A 116 -2.74 8.87 3.54
C SER A 116 -2.79 9.85 2.34
N ALA A 117 -2.05 9.58 1.26
CA ALA A 117 -2.03 10.43 0.07
C ALA A 117 -3.37 10.45 -0.71
N TYR A 118 -4.21 9.44 -0.52
CA TYR A 118 -5.47 9.25 -1.24
C TYR A 118 -6.59 8.55 -0.45
N LEU A 119 -6.34 8.16 0.81
CA LEU A 119 -7.37 7.65 1.73
C LEU A 119 -7.36 8.45 3.02
N ASP A 120 -8.50 8.50 3.71
CA ASP A 120 -8.60 9.10 5.04
C ASP A 120 -8.20 8.06 6.11
N PRO A 121 -7.11 8.27 6.86
CA PRO A 121 -6.67 7.32 7.87
C PRO A 121 -7.71 7.08 8.98
N ALA A 122 -8.61 8.04 9.23
CA ALA A 122 -9.67 7.87 10.22
C ALA A 122 -10.70 6.81 9.79
N ASP A 123 -11.04 6.75 8.50
CA ASP A 123 -11.94 5.72 7.96
C ASP A 123 -11.33 4.33 8.10
N LEU A 124 -10.01 4.22 7.87
CA LEU A 124 -9.27 2.98 8.02
C LEU A 124 -9.18 2.54 9.50
N ALA A 125 -8.92 3.49 10.40
CA ALA A 125 -8.91 3.23 11.84
C ALA A 125 -10.28 2.75 12.35
N ALA A 126 -11.36 3.40 11.90
CA ALA A 126 -12.72 2.99 12.25
C ALA A 126 -13.03 1.57 11.77
N ALA A 127 -12.69 1.25 10.51
CA ALA A 127 -12.90 -0.09 9.94
C ALA A 127 -12.09 -1.17 10.68
N LEU A 128 -10.85 -0.88 11.09
CA LEU A 128 -10.05 -1.81 11.89
C LEU A 128 -10.64 -2.03 13.28
N GLY A 129 -11.20 -0.99 13.90
CA GLY A 129 -11.93 -1.09 15.16
C GLY A 129 -13.15 -2.02 15.07
N GLU A 130 -13.88 -2.01 13.95
CA GLU A 130 -14.99 -2.94 13.72
C GLU A 130 -14.52 -4.40 13.55
N VAL A 131 -13.33 -4.63 12.98
CA VAL A 131 -12.80 -5.99 12.73
C VAL A 131 -12.17 -6.60 13.98
N TYR A 132 -11.39 -5.82 14.72
CA TYR A 132 -10.56 -6.33 15.83
C TYR A 132 -10.99 -5.83 17.21
N GLY A 133 -11.95 -4.90 17.28
CA GLY A 133 -12.40 -4.29 18.53
C GLY A 133 -11.39 -3.32 19.15
N ASP A 134 -11.69 -2.92 20.37
CA ASP A 134 -10.93 -1.92 21.14
C ASP A 134 -9.49 -2.36 21.46
N GLU A 135 -9.20 -3.66 21.40
CA GLU A 135 -7.87 -4.20 21.69
C GLU A 135 -6.83 -3.66 20.69
N VAL A 136 -7.14 -3.68 19.39
CA VAL A 136 -6.24 -3.12 18.36
C VAL A 136 -6.23 -1.58 18.41
N LEU A 137 -7.37 -0.95 18.74
CA LEU A 137 -7.44 0.51 18.89
C LEU A 137 -6.56 1.04 20.02
N ASN A 138 -6.25 0.22 21.03
CA ASN A 138 -5.44 0.58 22.19
C ASN A 138 -4.09 -0.15 22.26
N ALA A 139 -3.84 -1.09 21.35
CA ALA A 139 -2.64 -1.91 21.34
C ALA A 139 -1.35 -1.11 21.13
N GLY A 140 -0.28 -1.58 21.77
CA GLY A 140 1.07 -1.06 21.57
C GLY A 140 1.72 -1.51 20.26
N TRP A 141 2.96 -1.07 20.06
CA TRP A 141 3.76 -1.45 18.91
C TRP A 141 4.06 -2.96 18.91
N VAL A 142 3.95 -3.59 17.74
CA VAL A 142 4.31 -5.00 17.53
C VAL A 142 5.54 -5.08 16.62
N ASN A 143 6.51 -5.92 16.97
CA ASN A 143 7.61 -6.25 16.09
C ASN A 143 7.24 -7.43 15.18
N MET A 144 6.97 -7.13 13.91
CA MET A 144 6.56 -8.12 12.91
C MET A 144 7.58 -9.24 12.67
N ASP A 145 8.87 -9.01 12.95
CA ASP A 145 9.88 -10.05 12.80
C ASP A 145 9.66 -11.19 13.81
N TYR A 146 9.22 -10.85 15.03
CA TYR A 146 8.90 -11.86 16.05
C TYR A 146 7.61 -12.62 15.73
N VAL A 147 6.60 -11.93 15.21
CA VAL A 147 5.34 -12.54 14.75
C VAL A 147 5.61 -13.56 13.66
N ARG A 148 6.39 -13.18 12.64
CA ARG A 148 6.73 -14.03 11.51
C ARG A 148 7.58 -15.24 11.89
N LEU A 149 8.58 -15.03 12.75
CA LEU A 149 9.51 -16.09 13.16
C LEU A 149 8.96 -16.99 14.27
N GLY A 150 7.75 -16.71 14.78
CA GLY A 150 7.13 -17.48 15.85
C GLY A 150 8.00 -17.57 17.11
N LEU A 151 8.76 -16.52 17.41
CA LEU A 151 9.73 -16.53 18.51
C LEU A 151 9.02 -16.34 19.86
N ASP A 152 9.30 -17.23 20.81
CA ASP A 152 8.69 -17.24 22.15
C ASP A 152 8.99 -15.95 22.96
N GLY A 153 7.99 -15.45 23.69
CA GLY A 153 8.14 -14.33 24.66
C GLY A 153 7.34 -13.06 24.36
N GLN A 154 6.50 -13.06 23.32
CA GLN A 154 5.56 -11.98 22.99
C GLN A 154 4.16 -12.56 22.74
N GLU A 155 3.14 -11.69 22.76
CA GLU A 155 1.77 -12.04 22.38
C GLU A 155 1.75 -12.61 20.94
N ILE A 156 1.25 -13.84 20.77
CA ILE A 156 1.10 -14.46 19.45
C ILE A 156 -0.10 -13.82 18.78
N VAL A 157 0.16 -12.81 17.95
CA VAL A 157 -0.84 -12.17 17.10
C VAL A 157 -0.67 -12.64 15.66
N SER A 158 -1.74 -12.61 14.86
CA SER A 158 -1.61 -12.85 13.42
C SER A 158 -0.83 -11.72 12.74
N GLU A 159 -0.26 -11.97 11.55
CA GLU A 159 0.41 -10.90 10.79
C GLU A 159 -0.53 -9.73 10.47
N ASP A 160 -1.81 -10.02 10.25
CA ASP A 160 -2.83 -9.02 9.94
C ASP A 160 -3.14 -8.13 11.12
N GLU A 161 -3.24 -8.73 12.29
CA GLU A 161 -3.39 -7.99 13.53
C GLU A 161 -2.12 -7.18 13.84
N GLY A 162 -0.93 -7.73 13.58
CA GLY A 162 0.33 -7.01 13.71
C GLY A 162 0.39 -5.75 12.83
N LEU A 163 -0.02 -5.84 11.57
CA LEU A 163 -0.13 -4.70 10.66
C LEU A 163 -1.16 -3.67 11.15
N ALA A 164 -2.33 -4.13 11.59
CA ALA A 164 -3.38 -3.26 12.12
C ALA A 164 -2.89 -2.48 13.35
N ARG A 165 -2.22 -3.14 14.31
CA ARG A 165 -1.64 -2.52 15.50
C ARG A 165 -0.56 -1.49 15.14
N GLN A 166 0.33 -1.81 14.19
CA GLN A 166 1.34 -0.86 13.71
C GLN A 166 0.71 0.39 13.08
N PHE A 167 -0.30 0.21 12.23
CA PHE A 167 -1.07 1.33 11.68
C PHE A 167 -1.71 2.19 12.78
N MET A 168 -2.38 1.58 13.77
CA MET A 168 -3.03 2.32 14.84
C MET A 168 -2.05 3.12 15.71
N VAL A 169 -0.88 2.55 16.02
CA VAL A 169 0.19 3.28 16.73
C VAL A 169 0.63 4.51 15.94
N MET A 170 0.86 4.37 14.64
CA MET A 170 1.24 5.48 13.77
C MET A 170 0.14 6.54 13.67
N HIS A 171 -1.11 6.10 13.47
CA HIS A 171 -2.26 6.98 13.36
C HIS A 171 -2.44 7.83 14.63
N ARG A 172 -2.32 7.23 15.82
CA ARG A 172 -2.37 7.96 17.11
C ARG A 172 -1.22 8.94 17.27
N ALA A 173 -0.01 8.56 16.88
CA ALA A 173 1.16 9.44 16.93
C ALA A 173 0.98 10.68 16.05
N VAL A 174 0.36 10.52 14.87
CA VAL A 174 0.08 11.63 13.93
C VAL A 174 -1.08 12.51 14.39
N THR A 175 -2.17 11.92 14.91
CA THR A 175 -3.37 12.68 15.31
C THR A 175 -3.29 13.28 16.72
N GLY A 176 -2.23 12.99 17.49
CA GLY A 176 -2.07 13.46 18.86
C GLY A 176 -3.01 12.77 19.86
N SER A 177 -3.68 11.70 19.45
CA SER A 177 -4.58 10.90 20.28
C SER A 177 -3.76 9.96 21.17
N GLY A 178 -3.12 10.51 22.21
CA GLY A 178 -2.67 9.77 23.39
C GLY A 178 -1.16 9.60 23.59
N VAL A 179 -0.53 10.57 24.26
CA VAL A 179 0.16 10.35 25.55
C VAL A 179 0.06 11.65 26.36
N THR A 180 -0.95 11.79 27.21
CA THR A 180 -0.80 12.61 28.41
C THR A 180 0.26 11.92 29.25
N ARG A 181 1.45 12.51 29.34
CA ARG A 181 2.47 12.04 30.29
C ARG A 181 1.85 12.08 31.69
N GLY A 182 1.54 10.90 32.23
CA GLY A 182 1.30 10.74 33.66
C GLY A 182 2.56 11.19 34.37
N SER A 183 2.50 12.36 35.01
CA SER A 183 3.51 12.84 35.93
C SER A 183 3.45 11.94 37.15
N SER A 184 4.43 11.05 37.31
CA SER A 184 4.69 10.41 38.59
C SER A 184 5.11 11.48 39.59
N GLY A 185 4.48 11.47 40.76
CA GLY A 185 4.82 12.32 41.90
C GLY A 185 6.10 11.90 42.63
#